data_AF-A0A5K7XJE8-F1
#
_entry.id   AF-A0A5K7XJE8-F1
#
_cell.length_a   1.000
_cell.length_b   1.000
_cell.length_c   1.000
_cell.angle_alpha   90.00
_cell.angle_beta   90.00
_cell.angle_gamma   90.00
#
_symmetry.space_group_name_H-M   'P 1'
#
loop_
_entity.id
_entity.type
_entity.pdbx_description
1 polymer ?
#
loop_
_entity_poly.entity_id
_entity_poly.type
_entity_poly.pdbx_seq_one_letter_code
_entity_poly.pdbx_strand_id
1 'polypeptide(L)'
;MHIDYKSPLVREIRDRQRQAATREQLLQRIEAAERLMATVDLGQTYQPTQVFEHLAGAEETPAEASRKIAGRDLVHDLRLLVEDLSDVAELPADAMGEQVFTVEELARQFNVSTKTISRWRELGLVSRRLVFDGRKRVGFLRSSVDRFVRNNAERVERGAKFSQLTDEQRHEFIDQAREMASNGIGQAEIARRLAERSGRSVETIRTAIRQHDAENPELAVFPVLGGPLTEPQKQNVYEAYSRGASVDKLCSDYNRTKTTIYRVINEVRAQRIVELPLDFIDNARFARKGADNAILGPMPQTDEPSRKPRRPTGLPPYLASLYEMPLLTREQEQHLFRKYNYLKFKAARLRKELDVEQPKAPLMDEIEDLNEQAVGLKNQIAKANLRLVVSIAKRHVTPDQNFFELVSDGNVSLLRAIEKFDYSRGNKFSTYASWAIMKNFARTIPGEYRQRDRFRTSYDELFAATQEERGNPMVDERAQSDRLEKIQRILQKLDEREQQIIIGRFGLDHNREPLTLKEVGAEMGVTKERIRQIEARALTKLRLAAQEEKISIDL
;
A
#
# COMPACT_ATOMS: atom_id res chain seq x y z
N MET A 1 28.32 -46.73 -4.55
CA MET A 1 27.93 -47.15 -3.19
C MET A 1 27.09 -46.08 -2.55
N HIS A 2 26.02 -46.48 -1.87
CA HIS A 2 25.11 -45.53 -1.23
C HIS A 2 25.53 -45.24 0.22
N ILE A 3 25.33 -44.00 0.65
CA ILE A 3 25.68 -43.53 2.02
C ILE A 3 24.40 -43.33 2.85
N ASP A 4 23.25 -43.22 2.18
CA ASP A 4 21.96 -42.78 2.73
C ASP A 4 21.12 -43.91 3.37
N TYR A 5 21.79 -44.87 4.02
CA TYR A 5 21.10 -45.90 4.81
C TYR A 5 20.52 -45.27 6.07
N LYS A 6 19.24 -45.51 6.33
CA LYS A 6 18.50 -44.98 7.48
C LYS A 6 18.67 -45.84 8.72
N SER A 7 18.83 -47.15 8.53
CA SER A 7 19.10 -48.12 9.58
C SER A 7 20.60 -48.42 9.67
N PRO A 8 21.23 -48.22 10.84
CA PRO A 8 22.63 -48.58 11.04
C PRO A 8 22.86 -50.09 10.89
N LEU A 9 21.85 -50.92 11.21
CA LEU A 9 21.91 -52.37 11.06
C LEU A 9 22.06 -52.78 9.58
N VAL A 10 21.23 -52.25 8.69
CA VAL A 10 21.28 -52.63 7.27
C VAL A 10 22.60 -52.18 6.63
N ARG A 11 23.12 -51.03 7.07
CA ARG A 11 24.44 -50.54 6.68
C ARG A 11 25.55 -51.48 7.14
N GLU A 12 25.49 -52.00 8.36
CA GLU A 12 26.46 -52.97 8.88
C GLU A 12 26.39 -54.31 8.14
N ILE A 13 25.16 -54.80 7.86
CA ILE A 13 24.94 -56.01 7.04
C ILE A 13 25.60 -55.86 5.67
N ARG A 14 25.42 -54.71 5.01
CA ARG A 14 26.10 -54.41 3.73
C ARG A 14 27.62 -54.53 3.87
N ASP A 15 28.20 -53.92 4.91
CA ASP A 15 29.65 -53.87 5.08
C ASP A 15 30.24 -55.27 5.38
N ARG A 16 29.53 -56.10 6.16
CA ARG A 16 29.90 -57.51 6.40
C ARG A 16 29.72 -58.37 5.16
N GLN A 17 28.59 -58.25 4.46
CA GLN A 17 28.28 -59.08 3.29
C GLN A 17 29.17 -58.80 2.07
N ARG A 18 29.89 -57.67 2.08
CA ARG A 18 30.88 -57.30 1.07
C ARG A 18 32.23 -58.02 1.26
N GLN A 19 32.58 -58.42 2.48
CA GLN A 19 33.87 -59.03 2.77
C GLN A 19 33.83 -60.54 2.43
N ALA A 20 34.68 -60.97 1.50
CA ALA A 20 34.96 -62.38 1.17
C ALA A 20 33.80 -63.25 0.64
N ALA A 21 32.80 -62.67 -0.04
CA ALA A 21 31.69 -63.44 -0.63
C ALA A 21 31.95 -63.81 -2.10
N THR A 22 31.64 -65.06 -2.49
CA THR A 22 31.64 -65.47 -3.90
C THR A 22 30.45 -64.84 -4.65
N ARG A 23 30.53 -64.80 -5.99
CA ARG A 23 29.45 -64.24 -6.83
C ARG A 23 28.09 -64.95 -6.61
N GLU A 24 28.10 -66.25 -6.37
CA GLU A 24 26.88 -67.04 -6.06
C GLU A 24 26.29 -66.67 -4.70
N GLN A 25 27.14 -66.46 -3.68
CA GLN A 25 26.68 -66.03 -2.35
C GLN A 25 26.08 -64.62 -2.39
N LEU A 26 26.65 -63.72 -3.20
CA LEU A 26 26.09 -62.38 -3.41
C LEU A 26 24.72 -62.44 -4.10
N LEU A 27 24.54 -63.31 -5.09
CA LEU A 27 23.25 -63.53 -5.75
C LEU A 27 22.18 -64.04 -4.80
N GLN A 28 22.49 -65.04 -3.97
CA GLN A 28 21.55 -65.56 -2.95
C GLN A 28 21.13 -64.48 -1.95
N ARG A 29 22.07 -63.61 -1.54
CA ARG A 29 21.80 -62.48 -0.63
C ARG A 29 20.92 -61.42 -1.28
N ILE A 30 21.16 -61.09 -2.56
CA ILE A 30 20.31 -60.19 -3.33
C ILE A 30 18.88 -60.74 -3.39
N GLU A 31 18.70 -62.02 -3.72
CA GLU A 31 17.38 -62.66 -3.78
C GLU A 31 16.69 -62.73 -2.42
N ALA A 32 17.43 -62.92 -1.33
CA ALA A 32 16.90 -62.88 0.03
C ALA A 32 16.38 -61.46 0.38
N ALA A 33 17.15 -60.42 0.06
CA ALA A 33 16.75 -59.04 0.26
C ALA A 33 15.49 -58.67 -0.55
N GLU A 34 15.41 -59.10 -1.80
CA GLU A 34 14.24 -58.87 -2.67
C GLU A 34 12.98 -59.61 -2.18
N ARG A 35 13.14 -60.83 -1.63
CA ARG A 35 12.04 -61.58 -1.00
C ARG A 35 11.54 -60.87 0.25
N LEU A 36 12.45 -60.41 1.11
CA LEU A 36 12.07 -59.66 2.31
C LEU A 36 11.33 -58.38 1.94
N MET A 37 11.84 -57.60 0.98
CA MET A 37 11.17 -56.38 0.48
C MET A 37 9.73 -56.64 0.02
N ALA A 38 9.45 -57.79 -0.59
CA ALA A 38 8.11 -58.14 -1.06
C ALA A 38 7.12 -58.46 0.06
N THR A 39 7.61 -58.84 1.25
CA THR A 39 6.80 -59.18 2.42
C THR A 39 6.62 -58.02 3.42
N VAL A 40 7.36 -56.93 3.25
CA VAL A 40 7.35 -55.80 4.17
C VAL A 40 6.16 -54.87 3.91
N ASP A 41 5.36 -54.65 4.93
CA ASP A 41 4.30 -53.65 4.98
C ASP A 41 4.88 -52.27 5.35
N LEU A 42 4.66 -51.29 4.49
CA LEU A 42 5.14 -49.91 4.66
C LEU A 42 4.59 -49.22 5.93
N GLY A 43 3.44 -49.66 6.45
CA GLY A 43 2.80 -49.09 7.63
C GLY A 43 3.29 -49.66 8.96
N GLN A 44 4.03 -50.76 8.95
CA GLN A 44 4.43 -51.48 10.16
C GLN A 44 5.86 -51.18 10.58
N THR A 45 6.23 -51.57 11.81
CA THR A 45 7.59 -51.48 12.32
C THR A 45 8.15 -52.87 12.57
N TYR A 46 9.37 -53.12 12.12
CA TYR A 46 10.02 -54.42 12.18
C TYR A 46 11.10 -54.45 13.25
N GLN A 47 11.22 -55.58 13.94
CA GLN A 47 12.30 -55.80 14.88
C GLN A 47 13.60 -56.09 14.12
N PRO A 48 14.74 -55.47 14.49
CA PRO A 48 16.03 -55.73 13.85
C PRO A 48 16.42 -57.20 13.76
N THR A 49 16.08 -58.00 14.77
CA THR A 49 16.36 -59.44 14.80
C THR A 49 15.66 -60.20 13.67
N GLN A 50 14.38 -59.90 13.42
CA GLN A 50 13.59 -60.51 12.34
C GLN A 50 14.17 -60.15 10.96
N VAL A 51 14.58 -58.89 10.77
CA VAL A 51 15.19 -58.42 9.53
C VAL A 51 16.54 -59.10 9.29
N PHE A 52 17.35 -59.25 10.34
CA PHE A 52 18.67 -59.87 10.27
C PHE A 52 18.59 -61.37 9.96
N GLU A 53 17.67 -62.11 10.60
CA GLU A 53 17.43 -63.54 10.34
C GLU A 53 17.11 -63.81 8.86
N HIS A 54 16.32 -62.94 8.24
CA HIS A 54 15.96 -63.06 6.82
C HIS A 54 17.10 -62.69 5.84
N LEU A 55 18.07 -61.85 6.24
CA LEU A 55 19.11 -61.33 5.35
C LEU A 55 20.48 -61.99 5.50
N ALA A 56 20.87 -62.37 6.72
CA ALA A 56 22.23 -62.75 7.05
C ALA A 56 22.42 -64.26 7.26
N GLY A 57 21.36 -65.01 7.57
CA GLY A 57 21.43 -66.45 7.82
C GLY A 57 22.26 -66.80 9.06
N ALA A 58 21.58 -67.03 10.20
CA ALA A 58 22.05 -67.73 11.39
C ALA A 58 23.48 -67.46 11.98
N GLU A 59 24.14 -66.35 11.68
CA GLU A 59 25.40 -65.96 12.34
C GLU A 59 25.21 -64.64 13.12
N GLU A 60 25.25 -64.77 14.46
CA GLU A 60 25.21 -63.76 15.53
C GLU A 60 24.65 -62.36 15.22
N THR A 61 23.52 -62.04 15.87
CA THR A 61 22.87 -60.73 15.83
C THR A 61 23.76 -59.67 16.48
N PRO A 62 24.01 -58.51 15.85
CA PRO A 62 24.76 -57.43 16.47
C PRO A 62 24.10 -56.94 17.76
N ALA A 63 24.87 -56.78 18.83
CA ALA A 63 24.39 -56.48 20.19
C ALA A 63 23.69 -55.11 20.36
N GLU A 64 23.75 -54.21 19.36
CA GLU A 64 23.27 -52.82 19.46
C GLU A 64 21.96 -52.52 18.70
N ALA A 65 21.26 -53.52 18.19
CA ALA A 65 20.06 -53.30 17.38
C ALA A 65 18.77 -53.17 18.22
N SER A 66 18.68 -52.16 19.09
CA SER A 66 17.55 -51.97 20.01
C SER A 66 16.37 -51.14 19.44
N ARG A 67 16.55 -50.49 18.27
CA ARG A 67 15.53 -49.59 17.69
C ARG A 67 14.76 -50.27 16.55
N LYS A 68 13.43 -50.30 16.68
CA LYS A 68 12.53 -50.78 15.61
C LYS A 68 12.71 -49.96 14.34
N ILE A 69 12.68 -50.62 13.18
CA ILE A 69 12.82 -50.01 11.85
C ILE A 69 11.43 -49.82 11.25
N ALA A 70 11.10 -48.62 10.77
CA ALA A 70 9.85 -48.40 10.06
C ALA A 70 9.88 -49.10 8.69
N GLY A 71 8.77 -49.73 8.27
CA GLY A 71 8.69 -50.49 7.02
C GLY A 71 9.12 -49.68 5.78
N ARG A 72 8.77 -48.38 5.72
CA ARG A 72 9.25 -47.48 4.66
C ARG A 72 10.77 -47.31 4.63
N ASP A 73 11.39 -47.19 5.80
CA ASP A 73 12.83 -47.02 5.91
C ASP A 73 13.55 -48.34 5.62
N LEU A 74 12.96 -49.47 6.04
CA LEU A 74 13.44 -50.81 5.72
C LEU A 74 13.41 -51.10 4.22
N VAL A 75 12.31 -50.81 3.53
CA VAL A 75 12.21 -50.98 2.06
C VAL A 75 13.22 -50.09 1.33
N HIS A 76 13.41 -48.85 1.79
CA HIS A 76 14.43 -47.95 1.25
C HIS A 76 15.84 -48.54 1.40
N ASP A 77 16.21 -48.98 2.60
CA ASP A 77 17.54 -49.52 2.88
C ASP A 77 17.80 -50.86 2.17
N LEU A 78 16.80 -51.74 2.09
CA LEU A 78 16.90 -53.01 1.38
C LEU A 78 17.11 -52.80 -0.14
N ARG A 79 16.47 -51.79 -0.73
CA ARG A 79 16.73 -51.41 -2.12
C ARG A 79 18.18 -50.98 -2.32
N LEU A 80 18.71 -50.13 -1.42
CA LEU A 80 20.11 -49.70 -1.49
C LEU A 80 21.07 -50.89 -1.32
N LEU A 81 20.74 -51.83 -0.43
CA LEU A 81 21.49 -53.05 -0.21
C LEU A 81 21.56 -53.90 -1.49
N VAL A 82 20.43 -54.13 -2.16
CA VAL A 82 20.37 -54.86 -3.44
C VAL A 82 21.24 -54.17 -4.49
N GLU A 83 21.20 -52.84 -4.60
CA GLU A 83 22.02 -52.09 -5.55
C GLU A 83 23.51 -52.15 -5.24
N ASP A 84 23.90 -52.03 -3.96
CA ASP A 84 25.31 -52.08 -3.55
C ASP A 84 25.88 -53.50 -3.69
N LEU A 85 25.12 -54.56 -3.38
CA LEU A 85 25.54 -55.95 -3.56
C LEU A 85 25.67 -56.33 -5.04
N SER A 86 24.73 -55.87 -5.88
CA SER A 86 24.79 -56.11 -7.33
C SER A 86 25.93 -55.34 -8.00
N ASP A 87 26.29 -54.15 -7.52
CA ASP A 87 27.45 -53.37 -7.98
C ASP A 87 28.78 -54.10 -7.76
N VAL A 88 28.89 -54.81 -6.63
CA VAL A 88 30.07 -55.62 -6.25
C VAL A 88 30.11 -56.94 -7.02
N ALA A 89 28.95 -57.54 -7.30
CA ALA A 89 28.87 -58.82 -8.02
C ALA A 89 29.16 -58.71 -9.52
N GLU A 90 29.19 -57.50 -10.09
CA GLU A 90 29.45 -57.20 -11.51
C GLU A 90 28.65 -58.09 -12.48
N LEU A 91 27.36 -58.21 -12.22
CA LEU A 91 26.47 -59.10 -12.98
C LEU A 91 26.23 -58.55 -14.40
N PRO A 92 26.58 -59.31 -15.47
CA PRO A 92 26.21 -58.94 -16.83
C PRO A 92 24.70 -59.07 -17.02
N ALA A 93 24.10 -58.12 -17.72
CA ALA A 93 22.66 -58.11 -17.99
C ALA A 93 22.21 -59.38 -18.75
N ASP A 94 23.04 -59.86 -19.68
CA ASP A 94 22.75 -61.04 -20.52
C ASP A 94 22.78 -62.37 -19.76
N ALA A 95 23.39 -62.38 -18.58
CA ALA A 95 23.46 -63.57 -17.71
C ALA A 95 22.28 -63.65 -16.74
N MET A 96 21.39 -62.64 -16.73
CA MET A 96 20.14 -62.70 -15.98
C MET A 96 19.16 -63.54 -16.81
N GLY A 97 18.69 -64.66 -16.28
CA GLY A 97 17.81 -65.60 -16.99
C GLY A 97 16.41 -65.05 -17.36
N GLU A 98 16.25 -63.72 -17.38
CA GLU A 98 15.03 -63.00 -17.75
C GLU A 98 15.38 -61.65 -18.39
N GLN A 99 14.41 -61.04 -19.07
CA GLN A 99 14.59 -59.74 -19.71
C GLN A 99 14.87 -58.64 -18.68
N VAL A 100 15.91 -57.84 -18.94
CA VAL A 100 16.29 -56.67 -18.13
C VAL A 100 15.95 -55.40 -18.89
N PHE A 101 15.28 -54.45 -18.22
CA PHE A 101 14.96 -53.14 -18.76
C PHE A 101 15.87 -52.06 -18.15
N THR A 102 16.32 -51.13 -18.98
CA THR A 102 16.92 -49.87 -18.52
C THR A 102 15.84 -48.87 -18.08
N VAL A 103 16.24 -47.80 -17.39
CA VAL A 103 15.34 -46.71 -16.99
C VAL A 103 14.61 -46.09 -18.20
N GLU A 104 15.31 -45.96 -19.33
CA GLU A 104 14.77 -45.35 -20.56
C GLU A 104 13.77 -46.26 -21.26
N GLU A 105 14.08 -47.56 -21.36
CA GLU A 105 13.17 -48.55 -21.95
C GLU A 105 11.90 -48.68 -21.13
N LEU A 106 12.01 -48.68 -19.80
CA LEU A 106 10.86 -48.77 -18.91
C LEU A 106 10.01 -47.50 -18.95
N ALA A 107 10.63 -46.32 -19.03
CA ALA A 107 9.93 -45.06 -19.24
C ALA A 107 9.14 -45.06 -20.55
N ARG A 108 9.73 -45.58 -21.64
CA ARG A 108 9.07 -45.72 -22.95
C ARG A 108 7.94 -46.75 -22.90
N GLN A 109 8.14 -47.90 -22.26
CA GLN A 109 7.16 -48.98 -22.17
C GLN A 109 5.86 -48.53 -21.47
N PHE A 110 5.97 -47.75 -20.39
CA PHE A 110 4.81 -47.27 -19.62
C PHE A 110 4.31 -45.88 -20.02
N ASN A 111 4.90 -45.26 -21.06
CA ASN A 111 4.59 -43.88 -21.48
C ASN A 111 4.69 -42.87 -20.31
N VAL A 112 5.77 -42.95 -19.54
CA VAL A 112 6.01 -42.08 -18.38
C VAL A 112 7.39 -41.43 -18.47
N SER A 113 7.60 -40.34 -17.74
CA SER A 113 8.92 -39.70 -17.66
C SER A 113 9.91 -40.56 -16.84
N THR A 114 11.21 -40.43 -17.13
CA THR A 114 12.28 -41.07 -16.34
C THR A 114 12.23 -40.65 -14.85
N LYS A 115 11.77 -39.42 -14.55
CA LYS A 115 11.50 -38.95 -13.18
C LYS A 115 10.41 -39.76 -12.47
N THR A 116 9.42 -40.24 -13.21
CA THR A 116 8.35 -41.10 -12.67
C THR A 116 8.91 -42.47 -12.30
N ILE A 117 9.82 -43.01 -13.12
CA ILE A 117 10.53 -44.26 -12.80
C ILE A 117 11.41 -44.11 -11.56
N SER A 118 12.12 -42.98 -11.42
CA SER A 118 12.85 -42.67 -10.18
C SER A 118 11.94 -42.63 -8.94
N ARG A 119 10.74 -42.05 -9.06
CA ARG A 119 9.74 -42.07 -7.98
C ARG A 119 9.23 -43.48 -7.69
N TRP A 120 9.03 -44.32 -8.70
CA TRP A 120 8.62 -45.72 -8.49
C TRP A 120 9.67 -46.51 -7.73
N ARG A 121 10.97 -46.22 -7.93
CA ARG A 121 12.06 -46.81 -7.14
C ARG A 121 11.95 -46.47 -5.66
N GLU A 122 11.56 -45.25 -5.31
CA GLU A 122 11.37 -44.85 -3.91
C GLU A 122 10.16 -45.55 -3.27
N LEU A 123 9.23 -46.02 -4.08
CA LEU A 123 8.02 -46.70 -3.67
C LEU A 123 8.14 -48.22 -3.71
N GLY A 124 9.33 -48.76 -3.93
CA GLY A 124 9.60 -50.20 -3.87
C GLY A 124 9.78 -50.89 -5.23
N LEU A 125 9.93 -50.16 -6.34
CA LEU A 125 10.43 -50.77 -7.58
C LEU A 125 11.91 -51.14 -7.40
N VAL A 126 12.20 -52.43 -7.35
CA VAL A 126 13.55 -52.97 -7.13
C VAL A 126 14.41 -52.80 -8.38
N SER A 127 15.57 -52.16 -8.21
CA SER A 127 16.60 -52.02 -9.23
C SER A 127 17.87 -52.79 -8.84
N ARG A 128 18.61 -53.28 -9.83
CA ARG A 128 19.96 -53.84 -9.68
C ARG A 128 20.97 -53.02 -10.48
N ARG A 129 22.23 -52.96 -10.03
CA ARG A 129 23.34 -52.47 -10.86
C ARG A 129 23.88 -53.62 -11.69
N LEU A 130 23.74 -53.52 -13.01
CA LEU A 130 24.11 -54.55 -13.97
C LEU A 130 25.09 -53.97 -15.00
N VAL A 131 25.92 -54.83 -15.58
CA VAL A 131 26.88 -54.46 -16.64
C VAL A 131 26.19 -54.66 -18.00
N PHE A 132 25.99 -53.56 -18.72
CA PHE A 132 25.50 -53.54 -20.10
C PHE A 132 26.65 -53.08 -21.01
N ASP A 133 27.05 -53.89 -21.98
CA ASP A 133 28.13 -53.54 -22.93
C ASP A 133 29.41 -53.01 -22.25
N GLY A 134 29.81 -53.65 -21.14
CA GLY A 134 30.97 -53.24 -20.34
C GLY A 134 30.76 -51.99 -19.46
N ARG A 135 29.58 -51.38 -19.44
CA ARG A 135 29.24 -50.21 -18.61
C ARG A 135 28.20 -50.57 -17.54
N LYS A 136 28.47 -50.19 -16.29
CA LYS A 136 27.52 -50.37 -15.17
C LYS A 136 26.35 -49.40 -15.30
N ARG A 137 25.12 -49.91 -15.34
CA ARG A 137 23.87 -49.13 -15.36
C ARG A 137 22.83 -49.75 -14.42
N VAL A 138 21.81 -48.97 -14.09
CA VAL A 138 20.66 -49.47 -13.33
C VAL A 138 19.74 -50.23 -14.27
N GLY A 139 19.46 -51.48 -13.94
CA GLY A 139 18.54 -52.35 -14.67
C GLY A 139 17.42 -52.89 -13.78
N PHE A 140 16.29 -53.20 -14.40
CA PHE A 140 15.10 -53.75 -13.77
C PHE A 140 14.77 -55.09 -14.40
N LEU A 141 14.70 -56.13 -13.58
CA LEU A 141 14.26 -57.45 -14.02
C LEU A 141 12.76 -57.43 -14.35
N ARG A 142 12.35 -58.15 -15.40
CA ARG A 142 10.94 -58.27 -15.79
C ARG A 142 10.05 -58.69 -14.61
N SER A 143 10.49 -59.69 -13.85
CA SER A 143 9.81 -60.19 -12.65
C SER A 143 9.55 -59.09 -11.60
N SER A 144 10.54 -58.22 -11.37
CA SER A 144 10.45 -57.07 -10.45
C SER A 144 9.48 -56.01 -10.95
N VAL A 145 9.48 -55.72 -12.25
CA VAL A 145 8.56 -54.78 -12.89
C VAL A 145 7.12 -55.29 -12.82
N ASP A 146 6.89 -56.54 -13.22
CA ASP A 146 5.55 -57.17 -13.22
C ASP A 146 4.99 -57.30 -11.80
N ARG A 147 5.85 -57.54 -10.79
CA ARG A 147 5.44 -57.51 -9.37
C ARG A 147 5.04 -56.09 -8.93
N PHE A 148 5.83 -55.08 -9.27
CA PHE A 148 5.52 -53.69 -8.93
C PHE A 148 4.21 -53.22 -9.57
N VAL A 149 4.00 -53.52 -10.85
CA VAL A 149 2.78 -53.15 -11.59
C VAL A 149 1.55 -53.84 -10.99
N ARG A 150 1.62 -55.15 -10.68
CA ARG A 150 0.52 -55.86 -10.01
C ARG A 150 0.13 -55.22 -8.68
N ASN A 151 1.10 -54.81 -7.88
CA ASN A 151 0.85 -54.20 -6.57
C ASN A 151 0.46 -52.71 -6.64
N ASN A 152 0.64 -52.04 -7.79
CA ASN A 152 0.43 -50.59 -7.95
C ASN A 152 -0.37 -50.23 -9.22
N ALA A 153 -1.27 -51.11 -9.67
CA ALA A 153 -1.94 -51.01 -10.97
C ALA A 153 -2.59 -49.64 -11.23
N GLU A 154 -3.40 -49.14 -10.28
CA GLU A 154 -4.07 -47.83 -10.39
C GLU A 154 -3.11 -46.64 -10.54
N ARG A 155 -1.90 -46.75 -9.99
CA ARG A 155 -0.90 -45.68 -10.01
C ARG A 155 -0.13 -45.67 -11.32
N VAL A 156 0.20 -46.86 -11.83
CA VAL A 156 0.83 -47.04 -13.13
C VAL A 156 -0.10 -46.53 -14.24
N GLU A 157 -1.40 -46.86 -14.16
CA GLU A 157 -2.39 -46.39 -15.11
C GLU A 157 -2.54 -44.85 -15.10
N ARG A 158 -2.57 -44.23 -13.91
CA ARG A 158 -2.58 -42.76 -13.78
C ARG A 158 -1.31 -42.10 -14.33
N GLY A 159 -0.16 -42.72 -14.14
CA GLY A 159 1.12 -42.24 -14.67
C GLY A 159 1.14 -42.27 -16.20
N ALA A 160 0.62 -43.33 -16.81
CA ALA A 160 0.59 -43.54 -18.26
C ALA A 160 -0.36 -42.57 -19.01
N LYS A 161 -1.35 -42.01 -18.32
CA LYS A 161 -2.28 -40.97 -18.85
C LYS A 161 -1.64 -39.57 -18.93
N PHE A 162 -0.38 -39.42 -18.54
CA PHE A 162 0.34 -38.15 -18.67
C PHE A 162 0.63 -37.85 -20.14
N SER A 163 0.03 -36.78 -20.66
CA SER A 163 0.42 -36.18 -21.93
C SER A 163 0.75 -34.71 -21.73
N GLN A 164 1.74 -34.19 -22.44
CA GLN A 164 2.02 -32.76 -22.44
C GLN A 164 0.87 -32.00 -23.10
N LEU A 165 0.66 -30.75 -22.66
CA LEU A 165 -0.26 -29.83 -23.32
C LEU A 165 0.36 -29.38 -24.63
N THR A 166 -0.38 -29.46 -25.73
CA THR A 166 0.02 -28.80 -26.98
C THR A 166 -0.17 -27.29 -26.86
N ASP A 167 0.54 -26.52 -27.69
CA ASP A 167 0.40 -25.07 -27.69
C ASP A 167 -1.01 -24.63 -28.11
N GLU A 168 -1.67 -25.37 -29.00
CA GLU A 168 -3.08 -25.16 -29.37
C GLU A 168 -4.02 -25.34 -28.17
N GLN A 169 -3.87 -26.43 -27.40
CA GLN A 169 -4.65 -26.66 -26.18
C GLN A 169 -4.40 -25.57 -25.13
N ARG A 170 -3.17 -25.03 -25.06
CA ARG A 170 -2.84 -23.93 -24.16
C ARG A 170 -3.63 -22.69 -24.55
N HIS A 171 -3.61 -22.29 -25.82
CA HIS A 171 -4.33 -21.11 -26.30
C HIS A 171 -5.84 -21.25 -26.08
N GLU A 172 -6.42 -22.41 -26.40
CA GLU A 172 -7.85 -22.67 -26.21
C GLU A 172 -8.26 -22.50 -24.73
N PHE A 173 -7.46 -23.01 -23.78
CA PHE A 173 -7.75 -22.82 -22.36
C PHE A 173 -7.63 -21.37 -21.91
N ILE A 174 -6.70 -20.59 -22.47
CA ILE A 174 -6.55 -19.17 -22.14
C ILE A 174 -7.75 -18.38 -22.65
N ASP A 175 -8.21 -18.61 -23.88
CA ASP A 175 -9.35 -17.90 -24.45
C ASP A 175 -10.64 -18.21 -23.69
N GLN A 176 -10.89 -19.49 -23.40
CA GLN A 176 -12.03 -19.90 -22.57
C GLN A 176 -11.93 -19.36 -21.14
N ALA A 177 -10.74 -19.34 -20.54
CA ALA A 177 -10.54 -18.75 -19.22
C ALA A 177 -10.80 -17.24 -19.21
N ARG A 178 -10.45 -16.53 -20.29
CA ARG A 178 -10.70 -15.09 -20.45
C ARG A 178 -12.19 -14.78 -20.59
N GLU A 179 -12.93 -15.58 -21.36
CA GLU A 179 -14.39 -15.48 -21.46
C GLU A 179 -15.08 -15.77 -20.11
N MET A 180 -14.61 -16.76 -19.36
CA MET A 180 -15.18 -17.04 -18.03
C MET A 180 -14.80 -15.97 -16.99
N ALA A 181 -13.60 -15.40 -17.09
CA ALA A 181 -13.15 -14.32 -16.21
C ALA A 181 -13.90 -13.01 -16.47
N SER A 182 -14.22 -12.68 -17.72
CA SER A 182 -15.06 -11.50 -18.04
C SER A 182 -16.48 -11.62 -17.49
N ASN A 183 -16.96 -12.85 -17.29
CA ASN A 183 -18.22 -13.15 -16.61
C ASN A 183 -18.11 -13.19 -15.06
N GLY A 184 -16.97 -12.76 -14.49
CA GLY A 184 -16.78 -12.60 -13.05
C GLY A 184 -16.46 -13.90 -12.28
N ILE A 185 -16.09 -14.98 -12.96
CA ILE A 185 -15.77 -16.26 -12.33
C ILE A 185 -14.31 -16.23 -11.85
N GLY A 186 -14.05 -16.67 -10.61
CA GLY A 186 -12.70 -16.69 -10.04
C GLY A 186 -11.80 -17.80 -10.62
N GLN A 187 -10.47 -17.59 -10.59
CA GLN A 187 -9.45 -18.49 -11.16
C GLN A 187 -9.57 -19.95 -10.70
N ALA A 188 -9.89 -20.20 -9.43
CA ALA A 188 -9.98 -21.54 -8.87
C ALA A 188 -11.17 -22.34 -9.44
N GLU A 189 -12.28 -21.66 -9.72
CA GLU A 189 -13.49 -22.25 -10.30
C GLU A 189 -13.32 -22.46 -11.81
N ILE A 190 -12.69 -21.50 -12.50
CA ILE A 190 -12.34 -21.64 -13.93
C ILE A 190 -11.43 -22.85 -14.16
N ALA A 191 -10.37 -23.00 -13.36
CA ALA A 191 -9.47 -24.14 -13.46
C ALA A 191 -10.18 -25.47 -13.22
N ARG A 192 -11.22 -25.51 -12.37
CA ARG A 192 -12.00 -26.72 -12.10
C ARG A 192 -12.91 -27.09 -13.29
N ARG A 193 -13.66 -26.11 -13.81
CA ARG A 193 -14.55 -26.31 -14.97
C ARG A 193 -13.80 -26.72 -16.23
N LEU A 194 -12.66 -26.09 -16.49
CA LEU A 194 -11.80 -26.46 -17.62
C LEU A 194 -11.21 -27.88 -17.43
N ALA A 195 -10.88 -28.27 -16.20
CA ALA A 195 -10.36 -29.61 -15.90
C ALA A 195 -11.40 -30.70 -16.14
N GLU A 196 -12.64 -30.48 -15.70
CA GLU A 196 -13.75 -31.42 -15.90
C GLU A 196 -14.07 -31.61 -17.38
N ARG A 197 -14.03 -30.54 -18.18
CA ARG A 197 -14.32 -30.61 -19.63
C ARG A 197 -13.19 -31.24 -20.45
N SER A 198 -11.94 -30.96 -20.09
CA SER A 198 -10.78 -31.41 -20.85
C SER A 198 -10.21 -32.76 -20.38
N GLY A 199 -10.70 -33.30 -19.26
CA GLY A 199 -10.14 -34.48 -18.61
C GLY A 199 -8.71 -34.27 -18.08
N ARG A 200 -8.27 -33.01 -17.94
CA ARG A 200 -6.94 -32.65 -17.42
C ARG A 200 -6.97 -32.41 -15.92
N SER A 201 -5.79 -32.41 -15.30
CA SER A 201 -5.68 -32.04 -13.89
C SER A 201 -5.91 -30.54 -13.69
N VAL A 202 -6.57 -30.18 -12.60
CA VAL A 202 -6.81 -28.78 -12.22
C VAL A 202 -5.49 -28.00 -12.11
N GLU A 203 -4.43 -28.63 -11.60
CA GLU A 203 -3.14 -27.96 -11.45
C GLU A 203 -2.46 -27.72 -12.81
N THR A 204 -2.67 -28.59 -13.80
CA THR A 204 -2.14 -28.41 -15.17
C THR A 204 -2.71 -27.15 -15.80
N ILE A 205 -4.04 -26.97 -15.74
CA ILE A 205 -4.71 -25.78 -16.29
C ILE A 205 -4.33 -24.54 -15.50
N ARG A 206 -4.30 -24.63 -14.17
CA ARG A 206 -3.88 -23.52 -13.32
C ARG A 206 -2.46 -23.06 -13.61
N THR A 207 -1.54 -23.99 -13.81
CA THR A 207 -0.14 -23.68 -14.16
C THR A 207 -0.06 -23.05 -15.55
N ALA A 208 -0.81 -23.57 -16.53
CA ALA A 208 -0.86 -22.99 -17.88
C ALA A 208 -1.35 -21.54 -17.86
N ILE A 209 -2.41 -21.24 -17.11
CA ILE A 209 -2.93 -19.88 -16.94
C ILE A 209 -1.89 -18.97 -16.26
N ARG A 210 -1.29 -19.39 -15.13
CA ARG A 210 -0.27 -18.59 -14.45
C ARG A 210 0.95 -18.31 -15.33
N GLN A 211 1.38 -19.30 -16.10
CA GLN A 211 2.52 -19.16 -16.98
C GLN A 211 2.22 -18.14 -18.09
N HIS A 212 1.03 -18.22 -18.71
CA HIS A 212 0.59 -17.24 -19.69
C HIS A 212 0.49 -15.82 -19.11
N ASP A 213 -0.10 -15.66 -17.92
CA ASP A 213 -0.25 -14.37 -17.23
C ASP A 213 1.13 -13.76 -16.86
N ALA A 214 2.13 -14.60 -16.55
CA ALA A 214 3.49 -14.16 -16.26
C ALA A 214 4.28 -13.77 -17.52
N GLU A 215 4.09 -14.50 -18.62
CA GLU A 215 4.73 -14.24 -19.91
C GLU A 215 4.10 -13.04 -20.65
N ASN A 216 2.80 -12.78 -20.42
CA ASN A 216 2.04 -11.74 -21.13
C ASN A 216 1.24 -10.84 -20.16
N PRO A 217 1.90 -9.93 -19.41
CA PRO A 217 1.24 -9.09 -18.40
C PRO A 217 0.11 -8.19 -18.94
N GLU A 218 0.21 -7.73 -20.19
CA GLU A 218 -0.80 -6.86 -20.83
C GLU A 218 -2.05 -7.62 -21.27
N LEU A 219 -1.94 -8.95 -21.45
CA LEU A 219 -3.01 -9.83 -21.92
C LEU A 219 -3.41 -10.86 -20.85
N ALA A 220 -3.03 -10.62 -19.60
CA ALA A 220 -3.27 -11.54 -18.50
C ALA A 220 -4.78 -11.82 -18.33
N VAL A 221 -5.12 -13.11 -18.23
CA VAL A 221 -6.47 -13.60 -17.93
C VAL A 221 -6.86 -13.21 -16.51
N PHE A 222 -5.93 -13.38 -15.57
CA PHE A 222 -6.04 -12.85 -14.22
C PHE A 222 -4.88 -11.89 -14.01
N PRO A 223 -5.07 -10.57 -14.24
CA PRO A 223 -4.05 -9.60 -13.90
C PRO A 223 -3.66 -9.82 -12.45
N VAL A 224 -2.35 -10.03 -12.22
CA VAL A 224 -1.77 -10.37 -10.92
C VAL A 224 -2.53 -9.60 -9.84
N LEU A 225 -3.15 -10.32 -8.89
CA LEU A 225 -3.68 -9.74 -7.67
C LEU A 225 -2.55 -8.88 -7.11
N GLY A 226 -2.61 -7.58 -7.38
CA GLY A 226 -1.46 -6.69 -7.32
C GLY A 226 -0.76 -6.73 -5.98
N GLY A 227 0.41 -6.10 -5.92
CA GLY A 227 1.13 -5.88 -4.68
C GLY A 227 0.26 -5.27 -3.55
N PRO A 228 0.86 -5.05 -2.36
CA PRO A 228 0.17 -4.38 -1.26
C PRO A 228 -0.55 -3.13 -1.76
N LEU A 229 -1.82 -2.96 -1.39
CA LEU A 229 -2.56 -1.74 -1.73
C LEU A 229 -1.78 -0.53 -1.22
N THR A 230 -1.68 0.50 -2.03
CA THR A 230 -1.04 1.75 -1.61
C THR A 230 -1.87 2.44 -0.53
N GLU A 231 -1.26 3.27 0.33
CA GLU A 231 -2.00 4.00 1.37
C GLU A 231 -3.23 4.77 0.85
N PRO A 232 -3.18 5.48 -0.30
CA PRO A 232 -4.36 6.12 -0.88
C PRO A 232 -5.46 5.12 -1.26
N GLN A 233 -5.09 3.94 -1.78
CA GLN A 233 -6.06 2.90 -2.11
C GLN A 233 -6.73 2.33 -0.87
N LYS A 234 -5.96 2.09 0.21
CA LYS A 234 -6.50 1.64 1.50
C LYS A 234 -7.52 2.64 2.05
N GLN A 235 -7.19 3.93 1.98
CA GLN A 235 -8.10 5.00 2.40
C GLN A 235 -9.39 5.02 1.57
N ASN A 236 -9.29 4.88 0.24
CA ASN A 236 -10.45 4.84 -0.64
C ASN A 236 -11.36 3.63 -0.37
N VAL A 237 -10.78 2.46 -0.08
CA VAL A 237 -11.52 1.25 0.33
C VAL A 237 -12.31 1.53 1.61
N TYR A 238 -11.67 2.12 2.62
CA TYR A 238 -12.33 2.46 3.88
C TYR A 238 -13.45 3.51 3.69
N GLU A 239 -13.21 4.55 2.91
CA GLU A 239 -14.23 5.58 2.63
C GLU A 239 -15.43 5.04 1.85
N ALA A 240 -15.20 4.14 0.90
CA ALA A 240 -16.29 3.48 0.20
C ALA A 240 -17.10 2.57 1.15
N TYR A 241 -16.42 1.83 2.03
CA TYR A 241 -17.06 1.01 3.07
C TYR A 241 -17.90 1.86 4.04
N SER A 242 -17.37 2.99 4.54
CA SER A 242 -18.08 3.87 5.47
C SER A 242 -19.28 4.58 4.84
N ARG A 243 -19.27 4.77 3.51
CA ARG A 243 -20.44 5.24 2.74
C ARG A 243 -21.48 4.14 2.45
N GLY A 244 -21.25 2.90 2.91
CA GLY A 244 -22.18 1.79 2.77
C GLY A 244 -21.96 0.90 1.55
N ALA A 245 -20.80 0.96 0.89
CA ALA A 245 -20.47 -0.01 -0.16
C ALA A 245 -20.34 -1.43 0.40
N SER A 246 -20.88 -2.42 -0.30
CA SER A 246 -20.75 -3.82 0.10
C SER A 246 -19.31 -4.31 -0.08
N VAL A 247 -18.86 -5.19 0.82
CA VAL A 247 -17.52 -5.80 0.75
C VAL A 247 -17.35 -6.59 -0.54
N ASP A 248 -18.41 -7.19 -1.07
CA ASP A 248 -18.38 -7.92 -2.34
C ASP A 248 -18.07 -7.00 -3.52
N LYS A 249 -18.63 -5.79 -3.53
CA LYS A 249 -18.31 -4.78 -4.53
C LYS A 249 -16.85 -4.33 -4.40
N LEU A 250 -16.37 -4.08 -3.19
CA LEU A 250 -14.96 -3.70 -2.94
C LEU A 250 -13.98 -4.80 -3.36
N CYS A 251 -14.35 -6.06 -3.16
CA CYS A 251 -13.57 -7.20 -3.64
C CYS A 251 -13.44 -7.21 -5.17
N SER A 252 -14.52 -6.88 -5.88
CA SER A 252 -14.52 -6.78 -7.35
C SER A 252 -13.71 -5.56 -7.81
N ASP A 253 -14.00 -4.38 -7.28
CA ASP A 253 -13.41 -3.10 -7.70
C ASP A 253 -11.88 -3.08 -7.53
N TYR A 254 -11.37 -3.71 -6.46
CA TYR A 254 -9.94 -3.76 -6.17
C TYR A 254 -9.28 -5.09 -6.51
N ASN A 255 -10.04 -6.05 -7.04
CA ASN A 255 -9.62 -7.43 -7.29
C ASN A 255 -8.88 -8.01 -6.07
N ARG A 256 -9.57 -8.15 -4.93
CA ARG A 256 -9.01 -8.65 -3.67
C ARG A 256 -9.99 -9.57 -2.95
N THR A 257 -9.47 -10.47 -2.12
CA THR A 257 -10.31 -11.35 -1.29
C THR A 257 -11.01 -10.57 -0.18
N LYS A 258 -12.14 -11.09 0.31
CA LYS A 258 -12.88 -10.49 1.44
C LYS A 258 -11.99 -10.30 2.68
N THR A 259 -11.16 -11.30 2.98
CA THR A 259 -10.21 -11.25 4.10
C THR A 259 -9.23 -10.09 3.97
N THR A 260 -8.69 -9.86 2.77
CA THR A 260 -7.79 -8.73 2.52
C THR A 260 -8.49 -7.39 2.66
N ILE A 261 -9.72 -7.27 2.15
CA ILE A 261 -10.52 -6.04 2.29
C ILE A 261 -10.81 -5.76 3.77
N TYR A 262 -11.27 -6.74 4.55
CA TYR A 262 -11.48 -6.56 5.99
C TYR A 262 -10.20 -6.20 6.75
N ARG A 263 -9.07 -6.81 6.39
CA ARG A 263 -7.76 -6.45 6.98
C ARG A 263 -7.43 -4.99 6.71
N VAL A 264 -7.59 -4.53 5.47
CA VAL A 264 -7.34 -3.14 5.06
C VAL A 264 -8.27 -2.17 5.78
N ILE A 265 -9.56 -2.50 5.88
CA ILE A 265 -10.54 -1.70 6.62
C ILE A 265 -10.09 -1.57 8.09
N ASN A 266 -9.73 -2.66 8.74
CA ASN A 266 -9.31 -2.65 10.15
C ASN A 266 -7.98 -1.92 10.37
N GLU A 267 -7.04 -2.01 9.43
CA GLU A 267 -5.77 -1.28 9.45
C GLU A 267 -6.02 0.24 9.43
N VAL A 268 -6.88 0.71 8.51
CA VAL A 268 -7.25 2.14 8.42
C VAL A 268 -8.05 2.58 9.66
N ARG A 269 -8.96 1.74 10.17
CA ARG A 269 -9.69 2.02 11.43
C ARG A 269 -8.74 2.22 12.60
N ALA A 270 -7.76 1.33 12.76
CA ALA A 270 -6.80 1.41 13.85
C ALA A 270 -5.98 2.71 13.80
N GLN A 271 -5.50 3.10 12.62
CA GLN A 271 -4.81 4.38 12.42
C GLN A 271 -5.69 5.57 12.83
N ARG A 272 -6.95 5.61 12.39
CA ARG A 272 -7.90 6.67 12.75
C ARG A 272 -8.18 6.72 14.25
N ILE A 273 -8.27 5.57 14.93
CA ILE A 273 -8.46 5.49 16.38
C ILE A 273 -7.28 6.11 17.14
N VAL A 274 -6.05 5.89 16.65
CA VAL A 274 -4.85 6.51 17.23
C VAL A 274 -4.95 8.04 17.19
N GLU A 275 -5.46 8.60 16.09
CA GLU A 275 -5.62 10.04 15.88
C GLU A 275 -6.81 10.67 16.62
N LEU A 276 -7.68 9.88 17.27
CA LEU A 276 -8.85 10.43 17.96
C LEU A 276 -8.47 11.43 19.06
N PRO A 277 -9.15 12.59 19.14
CA PRO A 277 -8.90 13.62 20.16
C PRO A 277 -9.49 13.20 21.51
N LEU A 278 -8.85 12.24 22.17
CA LEU A 278 -9.31 11.64 23.42
C LEU A 278 -8.82 12.36 24.69
N ASP A 279 -8.30 13.58 24.59
CA ASP A 279 -7.88 14.37 25.76
C ASP A 279 -9.04 14.64 26.71
N PHE A 280 -8.84 14.44 28.01
CA PHE A 280 -9.87 14.58 29.02
C PHE A 280 -9.35 15.28 30.28
N ILE A 281 -10.27 15.83 31.06
CA ILE A 281 -9.99 16.35 32.40
C ILE A 281 -10.10 15.20 33.39
N ASP A 282 -8.97 14.81 33.96
CA ASP A 282 -8.88 13.67 34.87
C ASP A 282 -9.61 13.92 36.20
N ASN A 283 -10.09 12.83 36.81
CA ASN A 283 -10.73 12.85 38.12
C ASN A 283 -10.46 11.53 38.85
N ALA A 284 -10.03 11.61 40.11
CA ALA A 284 -9.75 10.44 40.95
C ALA A 284 -10.93 9.45 41.09
N ARG A 285 -12.16 9.88 40.81
CA ARG A 285 -13.35 9.00 40.80
C ARG A 285 -13.40 8.06 39.59
N PHE A 286 -12.69 8.35 38.50
CA PHE A 286 -12.71 7.54 37.29
C PHE A 286 -12.07 6.17 37.47
N ALA A 287 -11.03 6.07 38.31
CA ALA A 287 -10.32 4.82 38.58
C ALA A 287 -11.00 3.93 39.64
N ARG A 288 -12.07 4.39 40.30
CA ARG A 288 -12.73 3.64 41.38
C ARG A 288 -13.57 2.49 40.83
N LYS A 289 -13.59 1.36 41.55
CA LYS A 289 -14.52 0.25 41.25
C LYS A 289 -15.98 0.77 41.35
N GLY A 290 -16.79 0.46 40.35
CA GLY A 290 -18.19 0.94 40.27
C GLY A 290 -18.39 2.34 39.70
N ALA A 291 -17.34 2.98 39.17
CA ALA A 291 -17.44 4.30 38.54
C ALA A 291 -18.44 4.33 37.36
N ASP A 292 -18.55 3.25 36.60
CA ASP A 292 -19.51 3.11 35.49
C ASP A 292 -20.95 3.41 35.93
N ASN A 293 -21.44 2.73 36.96
CA ASN A 293 -22.81 2.88 37.44
C ASN A 293 -23.07 4.29 38.02
N ALA A 294 -22.09 4.85 38.73
CA ALA A 294 -22.24 6.16 39.38
C ALA A 294 -22.15 7.34 38.40
N ILE A 295 -21.33 7.22 37.34
CA ILE A 295 -21.07 8.32 36.39
C ILE A 295 -22.01 8.25 35.19
N LEU A 296 -22.27 7.06 34.65
CA LEU A 296 -23.12 6.87 33.45
C LEU A 296 -24.62 6.84 33.76
N GLY A 297 -25.00 6.96 35.04
CA GLY A 297 -26.40 7.01 35.49
C GLY A 297 -27.25 8.10 34.83
N PRO A 298 -28.55 8.14 35.12
CA PRO A 298 -29.48 9.08 34.49
C PRO A 298 -29.15 10.54 34.86
N MET A 299 -29.56 11.45 33.98
CA MET A 299 -29.49 12.88 34.20
C MET A 299 -30.25 13.26 35.48
N PRO A 300 -29.70 14.11 36.37
CA PRO A 300 -30.45 14.59 37.54
C PRO A 300 -31.70 15.36 37.09
N GLN A 301 -32.84 14.99 37.68
CA GLN A 301 -34.11 15.70 37.48
C GLN A 301 -34.13 16.99 38.30
N THR A 302 -34.72 18.04 37.76
CA THR A 302 -34.88 19.33 38.45
C THR A 302 -36.33 19.49 38.85
N ASP A 303 -36.59 19.86 40.11
CA ASP A 303 -37.95 20.14 40.61
C ASP A 303 -38.49 21.51 40.14
N GLU A 304 -37.63 22.37 39.58
CA GLU A 304 -38.03 23.69 39.08
C GLU A 304 -38.67 23.61 37.68
N PRO A 305 -39.85 24.23 37.45
CA PRO A 305 -40.49 24.24 36.14
C PRO A 305 -39.61 24.98 35.13
N SER A 306 -39.30 24.33 34.00
CA SER A 306 -38.52 24.94 32.92
C SER A 306 -39.26 26.18 32.38
N ARG A 307 -38.76 27.37 32.66
CA ARG A 307 -39.33 28.61 32.11
C ARG A 307 -39.24 28.54 30.58
N LYS A 308 -40.39 28.63 29.90
CA LYS A 308 -40.43 28.65 28.43
C LYS A 308 -39.53 29.79 27.93
N PRO A 309 -38.51 29.49 27.14
CA PRO A 309 -37.55 30.49 26.68
C PRO A 309 -38.24 31.47 25.74
N ARG A 310 -38.19 32.77 26.07
CA ARG A 310 -38.70 33.83 25.19
C ARG A 310 -37.77 33.95 23.99
N ARG A 311 -38.31 33.79 22.77
CA ARG A 311 -37.60 34.03 21.51
C ARG A 311 -37.34 35.55 21.39
N PRO A 312 -36.09 36.00 21.24
CA PRO A 312 -35.82 37.41 21.02
C PRO A 312 -36.37 37.87 19.66
N THR A 313 -37.01 39.04 19.61
CA THR A 313 -37.55 39.65 18.40
C THR A 313 -36.41 40.08 17.47
N GLY A 314 -36.50 39.74 16.17
CA GLY A 314 -35.52 40.15 15.15
C GLY A 314 -34.33 39.21 14.91
N LEU A 315 -34.32 38.01 15.51
CA LEU A 315 -33.31 36.98 15.19
C LEU A 315 -33.75 36.12 13.99
N PRO A 316 -32.82 35.77 13.07
CA PRO A 316 -33.07 34.82 12.01
C PRO A 316 -33.61 33.45 12.51
N PRO A 317 -34.43 32.73 11.71
CA PRO A 317 -35.09 31.48 12.12
C PRO A 317 -34.14 30.40 12.67
N TYR A 318 -32.95 30.27 12.05
CA TYR A 318 -31.91 29.35 12.53
C TYR A 318 -31.46 29.65 13.96
N LEU A 319 -31.24 30.93 14.30
CA LEU A 319 -30.85 31.33 15.66
C LEU A 319 -32.01 31.27 16.64
N ALA A 320 -33.26 31.43 16.16
CA ALA A 320 -34.44 31.28 16.99
C ALA A 320 -34.64 29.82 17.45
N SER A 321 -34.29 28.83 16.62
CA SER A 321 -34.34 27.40 16.98
C SER A 321 -33.44 27.05 18.18
N LEU A 322 -32.33 27.77 18.35
CA LEU A 322 -31.41 27.60 19.48
C LEU A 322 -32.05 27.93 20.83
N TYR A 323 -33.11 28.73 20.83
CA TYR A 323 -33.85 29.08 22.04
C TYR A 323 -34.81 27.97 22.46
N GLU A 324 -35.06 26.93 21.66
CA GLU A 324 -35.97 25.83 22.00
C GLU A 324 -35.36 24.84 23.00
N MET A 325 -34.02 24.76 23.04
CA MET A 325 -33.30 23.92 23.99
C MET A 325 -33.35 24.51 25.42
N PRO A 326 -33.71 23.71 26.44
CA PRO A 326 -33.70 24.15 27.82
C PRO A 326 -32.26 24.41 28.31
N LEU A 327 -32.12 25.39 29.20
CA LEU A 327 -30.84 25.70 29.84
C LEU A 327 -30.51 24.64 30.89
N LEU A 328 -29.23 24.27 30.97
CA LEU A 328 -28.75 23.28 31.95
C LEU A 328 -28.61 23.91 33.34
N THR A 329 -29.01 23.16 34.36
CA THR A 329 -28.72 23.50 35.76
C THR A 329 -27.26 23.21 36.11
N ARG A 330 -26.81 23.64 37.30
CA ARG A 330 -25.41 23.40 37.74
C ARG A 330 -25.10 21.91 37.87
N GLU A 331 -26.03 21.16 38.44
CA GLU A 331 -25.88 19.71 38.64
C GLU A 331 -25.91 18.97 37.31
N GLN A 332 -26.78 19.40 36.40
CA GLN A 332 -26.85 18.89 35.04
C GLN A 332 -25.56 19.14 34.25
N GLU A 333 -25.00 20.35 34.32
CA GLU A 333 -23.70 20.68 33.72
C GLU A 333 -22.60 19.77 34.29
N GLN A 334 -22.49 19.66 35.62
CA GLN A 334 -21.49 18.81 36.25
C GLN A 334 -21.65 17.34 35.85
N HIS A 335 -22.88 16.84 35.79
CA HIS A 335 -23.18 15.48 35.35
C HIS A 335 -22.70 15.24 33.91
N LEU A 336 -23.07 16.11 32.97
CA LEU A 336 -22.70 15.98 31.57
C LEU A 336 -21.18 16.08 31.35
N PHE A 337 -20.51 17.05 31.97
CA PHE A 337 -19.05 17.19 31.85
C PHE A 337 -18.31 16.02 32.50
N ARG A 338 -18.79 15.50 33.63
CA ARG A 338 -18.23 14.30 34.26
C ARG A 338 -18.39 13.08 33.35
N LYS A 339 -19.59 12.87 32.78
CA LYS A 339 -19.88 11.77 31.87
C LYS A 339 -19.04 11.86 30.59
N TYR A 340 -18.96 13.04 29.98
CA TYR A 340 -18.14 13.32 28.80
C TYR A 340 -16.67 12.98 29.03
N ASN A 341 -16.06 13.48 30.10
CA ASN A 341 -14.65 13.21 30.40
C ASN A 341 -14.40 11.74 30.77
N TYR A 342 -15.37 11.08 31.42
CA TYR A 342 -15.26 9.67 31.77
C TYR A 342 -15.28 8.74 30.54
N LEU A 343 -16.15 9.00 29.57
CA LEU A 343 -16.17 8.25 28.31
C LEU A 343 -14.84 8.39 27.56
N LYS A 344 -14.29 9.61 27.49
CA LYS A 344 -12.96 9.85 26.90
C LYS A 344 -11.85 9.16 27.67
N PHE A 345 -11.90 9.13 29.00
CA PHE A 345 -10.98 8.37 29.84
C PHE A 345 -11.02 6.86 29.52
N LYS A 346 -12.22 6.26 29.42
CA LYS A 346 -12.37 4.84 29.05
C LYS A 346 -11.81 4.57 27.66
N ALA A 347 -12.19 5.37 26.66
CA ALA A 347 -11.70 5.25 25.29
C ALA A 347 -10.17 5.40 25.22
N ALA A 348 -9.60 6.38 25.94
CA ALA A 348 -8.16 6.60 26.00
C ALA A 348 -7.42 5.43 26.67
N ARG A 349 -8.02 4.77 27.66
CA ARG A 349 -7.46 3.57 28.29
C ARG A 349 -7.46 2.39 27.32
N LEU A 350 -8.59 2.10 26.68
CA LEU A 350 -8.72 1.02 25.69
C LEU A 350 -7.80 1.23 24.48
N ARG A 351 -7.64 2.49 24.03
CA ARG A 351 -6.70 2.84 22.96
C ARG A 351 -5.25 2.45 23.28
N LYS A 352 -4.83 2.46 24.56
CA LYS A 352 -3.49 2.01 24.95
C LYS A 352 -3.30 0.49 24.85
N GLU A 353 -4.38 -0.26 24.88
CA GLU A 353 -4.39 -1.72 24.74
C GLU A 353 -4.49 -2.17 23.26
N LEU A 354 -4.76 -1.23 22.36
CA LEU A 354 -4.89 -1.50 20.92
C LEU A 354 -3.51 -1.70 20.29
N ASP A 355 -3.32 -2.88 19.70
CA ASP A 355 -2.21 -3.16 18.79
C ASP A 355 -2.57 -2.69 17.38
N VAL A 356 -1.75 -1.79 16.81
CA VAL A 356 -1.96 -1.21 15.47
C VAL A 356 -1.59 -2.21 14.37
N GLU A 357 -0.65 -3.13 14.62
CA GLU A 357 -0.25 -4.15 13.66
C GLU A 357 -1.25 -5.31 13.60
N GLN A 358 -1.89 -5.62 14.74
CA GLN A 358 -2.91 -6.65 14.86
C GLN A 358 -4.20 -6.12 15.52
N PRO A 359 -4.95 -5.25 14.82
CA PRO A 359 -6.12 -4.60 15.40
C PRO A 359 -7.28 -5.59 15.57
N LYS A 360 -7.82 -5.64 16.78
CA LYS A 360 -8.99 -6.47 17.13
C LYS A 360 -10.27 -5.66 16.93
N ALA A 361 -11.15 -6.14 16.04
CA ALA A 361 -12.42 -5.47 15.73
C ALA A 361 -13.28 -5.13 16.97
N PRO A 362 -13.50 -6.05 17.94
CA PRO A 362 -14.35 -5.74 19.09
C PRO A 362 -13.82 -4.60 19.97
N LEU A 363 -12.49 -4.50 20.12
CA LEU A 363 -11.86 -3.43 20.88
C LEU A 363 -12.01 -2.08 20.17
N MET A 364 -11.86 -2.08 18.83
CA MET A 364 -12.08 -0.88 18.02
C MET A 364 -13.53 -0.42 18.07
N ASP A 365 -14.48 -1.35 17.97
CA ASP A 365 -15.92 -1.07 18.07
C ASP A 365 -16.25 -0.40 19.42
N GLU A 366 -15.69 -0.88 20.53
CA GLU A 366 -15.89 -0.28 21.85
C GLU A 366 -15.29 1.13 21.97
N ILE A 367 -14.09 1.36 21.42
CA ILE A 367 -13.46 2.69 21.43
C ILE A 367 -14.28 3.69 20.61
N GLU A 368 -14.73 3.28 19.43
CA GLU A 368 -15.54 4.10 18.52
C GLU A 368 -16.90 4.45 19.16
N ASP A 369 -17.59 3.49 19.78
CA ASP A 369 -18.86 3.72 20.50
C ASP A 369 -18.69 4.71 21.67
N LEU A 370 -17.67 4.52 22.50
CA LEU A 370 -17.38 5.45 23.60
C LEU A 370 -17.10 6.87 23.09
N ASN A 371 -16.38 6.99 21.97
CA ASN A 371 -16.10 8.27 21.34
C ASN A 371 -17.37 8.90 20.73
N GLU A 372 -18.23 8.11 20.07
CA GLU A 372 -19.51 8.58 19.53
C GLU A 372 -20.41 9.12 20.64
N GLN A 373 -20.53 8.40 21.76
CA GLN A 373 -21.26 8.86 22.93
C GLN A 373 -20.68 10.17 23.50
N ALA A 374 -19.34 10.28 23.57
CA ALA A 374 -18.69 11.51 24.04
C ALA A 374 -18.94 12.70 23.11
N VAL A 375 -18.90 12.49 21.78
CA VAL A 375 -19.26 13.50 20.78
C VAL A 375 -20.73 13.91 20.90
N GLY A 376 -21.63 12.95 21.13
CA GLY A 376 -23.04 13.21 21.42
C GLY A 376 -23.24 14.14 22.62
N LEU A 377 -22.55 13.87 23.74
CA LEU A 377 -22.59 14.73 24.93
C LEU A 377 -22.00 16.11 24.68
N LYS A 378 -20.87 16.19 23.95
CA LYS A 378 -20.26 17.48 23.56
C LYS A 378 -21.25 18.31 22.75
N ASN A 379 -21.96 17.70 21.81
CA ASN A 379 -22.99 18.36 21.00
C ASN A 379 -24.17 18.83 21.85
N GLN A 380 -24.60 18.03 22.83
CA GLN A 380 -25.66 18.42 23.78
C GLN A 380 -25.23 19.64 24.62
N ILE A 381 -24.03 19.61 25.20
CA ILE A 381 -23.47 20.73 25.99
C ILE A 381 -23.34 21.98 25.11
N ALA A 382 -22.83 21.84 23.89
CA ALA A 382 -22.68 22.95 22.96
C ALA A 382 -24.04 23.59 22.65
N LYS A 383 -25.04 22.80 22.23
CA LYS A 383 -26.38 23.29 21.88
C LYS A 383 -27.05 24.04 23.04
N ALA A 384 -26.90 23.56 24.28
CA ALA A 384 -27.43 24.24 25.47
C ALA A 384 -26.78 25.61 25.73
N ASN A 385 -25.57 25.85 25.22
CA ASN A 385 -24.78 27.04 25.47
C ASN A 385 -24.63 27.98 24.25
N LEU A 386 -25.18 27.65 23.08
CA LEU A 386 -25.10 28.52 21.89
C LEU A 386 -25.74 29.90 22.12
N ARG A 387 -26.76 29.98 22.97
CA ARG A 387 -27.41 31.25 23.37
C ARG A 387 -26.44 32.22 24.05
N LEU A 388 -25.45 31.70 24.79
CA LEU A 388 -24.41 32.49 25.42
C LEU A 388 -23.55 33.20 24.37
N VAL A 389 -23.12 32.48 23.33
CA VAL A 389 -22.31 33.03 22.24
C VAL A 389 -23.04 34.18 21.55
N VAL A 390 -24.31 33.99 21.20
CA VAL A 390 -25.16 35.02 20.59
C VAL A 390 -25.24 36.27 21.48
N SER A 391 -25.39 36.10 22.80
CA SER A 391 -25.50 37.22 23.74
C SER A 391 -24.20 38.02 23.88
N ILE A 392 -23.04 37.36 23.76
CA ILE A 392 -21.72 37.99 23.81
C ILE A 392 -21.43 38.67 22.47
N ALA A 393 -21.62 37.95 21.35
CA ALA A 393 -21.40 38.45 20.00
C ALA A 393 -22.20 39.74 19.75
N LYS A 394 -23.48 39.80 20.16
CA LYS A 394 -24.33 40.98 19.99
C LYS A 394 -23.74 42.27 20.59
N ARG A 395 -22.91 42.18 21.64
CA ARG A 395 -22.25 43.34 22.27
C ARG A 395 -21.04 43.84 21.48
N HIS A 396 -20.50 43.02 20.59
CA HIS A 396 -19.30 43.29 19.80
C HIS A 396 -19.60 43.51 18.31
N VAL A 397 -20.86 43.42 17.88
CA VAL A 397 -21.27 43.76 16.51
C VAL A 397 -21.14 45.26 16.30
N THR A 398 -20.39 45.64 15.28
CA THR A 398 -20.43 46.98 14.69
C THR A 398 -21.27 46.98 13.40
N PRO A 399 -21.75 48.13 12.92
CA PRO A 399 -22.61 48.23 11.74
C PRO A 399 -22.03 47.57 10.48
N ASP A 400 -20.70 47.52 10.37
CA ASP A 400 -19.99 47.04 9.18
C ASP A 400 -19.59 45.56 9.27
N GLN A 401 -19.84 44.88 10.40
CA GLN A 401 -19.46 43.48 10.61
C GLN A 401 -20.60 42.50 10.36
N ASN A 402 -20.28 41.40 9.69
CA ASN A 402 -21.19 40.29 9.51
C ASN A 402 -21.40 39.55 10.84
N PHE A 403 -22.58 39.72 11.44
CA PHE A 403 -22.95 39.08 12.70
C PHE A 403 -22.75 37.55 12.70
N PHE A 404 -22.96 36.89 11.55
CA PHE A 404 -22.81 35.44 11.46
C PHE A 404 -21.36 34.97 11.55
N GLU A 405 -20.40 35.77 11.08
CA GLU A 405 -18.96 35.49 11.19
C GLU A 405 -18.56 35.50 12.67
N LEU A 406 -18.95 36.54 13.41
CA LEU A 406 -18.71 36.65 14.85
C LEU A 406 -19.33 35.49 15.65
N VAL A 407 -20.57 35.13 15.35
CA VAL A 407 -21.23 34.00 16.03
C VAL A 407 -20.50 32.69 15.72
N SER A 408 -20.05 32.49 14.48
CA SER A 408 -19.32 31.29 14.06
C SER A 408 -17.95 31.20 14.75
N ASP A 409 -17.17 32.28 14.79
CA ASP A 409 -15.89 32.36 15.50
C ASP A 409 -16.07 32.15 17.03
N GLY A 410 -17.14 32.70 17.58
CA GLY A 410 -17.53 32.48 18.99
C GLY A 410 -17.89 31.02 19.27
N ASN A 411 -18.58 30.34 18.34
CA ASN A 411 -18.92 28.92 18.48
C ASN A 411 -17.68 28.03 18.47
N VAL A 412 -16.67 28.33 17.64
CA VAL A 412 -15.38 27.61 17.66
C VAL A 412 -14.70 27.74 19.02
N SER A 413 -14.75 28.94 19.61
CA SER A 413 -14.20 29.19 20.96
C SER A 413 -14.99 28.49 22.05
N LEU A 414 -16.31 28.42 21.94
CA LEU A 414 -17.16 27.65 22.83
C LEU A 414 -16.80 26.16 22.81
N LEU A 415 -16.62 25.56 21.62
CA LEU A 415 -16.26 24.14 21.50
C LEU A 415 -14.91 23.83 22.16
N ARG A 416 -13.91 24.71 21.97
CA ARG A 416 -12.61 24.61 22.67
C ARG A 416 -12.74 24.79 24.18
N ALA A 417 -13.64 25.66 24.63
CA ALA A 417 -13.90 25.84 26.05
C ALA A 417 -14.53 24.59 26.67
N ILE A 418 -15.42 23.89 25.96
CA ILE A 418 -16.01 22.61 26.41
C ILE A 418 -14.91 21.56 26.62
N GLU A 419 -13.94 21.48 25.70
CA GLU A 419 -12.84 20.51 25.80
C GLU A 419 -11.92 20.76 27.00
N LYS A 420 -11.75 22.02 27.42
CA LYS A 420 -10.81 22.42 28.48
C LYS A 420 -11.46 22.72 29.82
N PHE A 421 -12.79 22.65 29.91
CA PHE A 421 -13.50 23.02 31.12
C PHE A 421 -13.34 21.97 32.22
N ASP A 422 -12.80 22.42 33.35
CA ASP A 422 -12.63 21.59 34.55
C ASP A 422 -13.85 21.74 35.48
N TYR A 423 -14.71 20.72 35.45
CA TYR A 423 -15.93 20.66 36.25
C TYR A 423 -15.65 20.45 37.76
N SER A 424 -14.45 20.00 38.15
CA SER A 424 -14.10 19.73 39.55
C SER A 424 -13.94 21.01 40.38
N ARG A 425 -13.64 22.13 39.72
CA ARG A 425 -13.44 23.45 40.35
C ARG A 425 -14.73 24.11 40.86
N GLY A 426 -15.89 23.53 40.57
CA GLY A 426 -17.18 24.01 41.05
C GLY A 426 -17.70 25.29 40.39
N ASN A 427 -16.95 25.93 39.50
CA ASN A 427 -17.40 27.12 38.76
C ASN A 427 -18.49 26.78 37.73
N LYS A 428 -19.32 27.77 37.38
CA LYS A 428 -20.28 27.65 36.29
C LYS A 428 -19.55 27.64 34.94
N PHE A 429 -20.00 26.78 34.02
CA PHE A 429 -19.39 26.70 32.68
C PHE A 429 -19.49 28.03 31.93
N SER A 430 -20.62 28.74 32.06
CA SER A 430 -20.84 30.06 31.45
C SER A 430 -19.76 31.08 31.81
N THR A 431 -19.23 31.05 33.04
CA THR A 431 -18.15 31.94 33.49
C THR A 431 -16.87 31.71 32.71
N TYR A 432 -16.46 30.45 32.59
CA TYR A 432 -15.26 30.07 31.85
C TYR A 432 -15.43 30.31 30.34
N ALA A 433 -16.56 29.87 29.78
CA ALA A 433 -16.87 30.00 28.35
C ALA A 433 -16.92 31.48 27.92
N SER A 434 -17.50 32.37 28.73
CA SER A 434 -17.56 33.80 28.42
C SER A 434 -16.18 34.41 28.26
N TRP A 435 -15.24 34.06 29.15
CA TRP A 435 -13.86 34.55 29.07
C TRP A 435 -13.13 33.99 27.84
N ALA A 436 -13.32 32.71 27.53
CA ALA A 436 -12.73 32.08 26.34
C ALA A 436 -13.22 32.74 25.03
N ILE A 437 -14.53 32.99 24.92
CA ILE A 437 -15.13 33.66 23.76
C ILE A 437 -14.62 35.10 23.64
N MET A 438 -14.67 35.86 24.74
CA MET A 438 -14.22 37.27 24.76
C MET A 438 -12.74 37.39 24.41
N LYS A 439 -11.89 36.50 24.93
CA LYS A 439 -10.46 36.47 24.61
C LYS A 439 -10.22 36.18 23.12
N ASN A 440 -11.01 35.30 22.50
CA ASN A 440 -10.87 35.04 21.07
C ASN A 440 -11.30 36.26 20.25
N PHE A 441 -12.45 36.86 20.57
CA PHE A 441 -12.92 38.09 19.92
C PHE A 441 -11.91 39.24 20.03
N ALA A 442 -11.31 39.44 21.20
CA ALA A 442 -10.26 40.43 21.38
C ALA A 442 -9.03 40.20 20.46
N ARG A 443 -8.81 38.96 20.01
CA ARG A 443 -7.72 38.58 19.11
C ARG A 443 -8.11 38.64 17.63
N THR A 444 -9.31 38.18 17.26
CA THR A 444 -9.76 38.06 15.87
C THR A 444 -10.27 39.40 15.32
N ILE A 445 -11.07 40.11 16.10
CA ILE A 445 -11.73 41.36 15.68
C ILE A 445 -10.72 42.41 15.19
N PRO A 446 -9.62 42.75 15.91
CA PRO A 446 -8.68 43.77 15.43
C PRO A 446 -7.94 43.36 14.15
N GLY A 447 -7.69 42.07 13.96
CA GLY A 447 -7.02 41.54 12.77
C GLY A 447 -7.90 41.67 11.52
N GLU A 448 -9.18 41.31 11.65
CA GLU A 448 -10.18 41.48 10.59
C GLU A 448 -10.38 42.94 10.22
N TYR A 449 -10.43 43.85 11.22
CA TYR A 449 -10.49 45.29 10.94
C TYR A 449 -9.28 45.77 10.13
N ARG A 450 -8.06 45.42 10.54
CA ARG A 450 -6.84 45.81 9.79
C ARG A 450 -6.82 45.24 8.38
N GLN A 451 -7.26 44.00 8.21
CA GLN A 451 -7.32 43.36 6.90
C GLN A 451 -8.36 44.06 6.01
N ARG A 452 -9.57 44.29 6.53
CA ARG A 452 -10.63 45.01 5.83
C ARG A 452 -10.21 46.44 5.50
N ASP A 453 -9.59 47.18 6.42
CA ASP A 453 -9.08 48.53 6.15
C ASP A 453 -7.99 48.55 5.09
N ARG A 454 -7.09 47.55 5.06
CA ARG A 454 -6.05 47.44 4.02
C ARG A 454 -6.61 47.16 2.63
N PHE A 455 -7.69 46.39 2.55
CA PHE A 455 -8.33 46.00 1.29
C PHE A 455 -9.59 46.80 0.98
N ARG A 456 -9.89 47.83 1.78
CA ARG A 456 -10.90 48.82 1.45
C ARG A 456 -10.32 49.67 0.32
N THR A 457 -10.65 49.31 -0.91
CA THR A 457 -10.53 50.24 -2.04
C THR A 457 -11.26 51.52 -1.63
N SER A 458 -10.55 52.65 -1.71
CA SER A 458 -10.90 53.96 -1.14
C SER A 458 -12.38 54.33 -1.19
N TYR A 459 -12.80 55.23 -0.28
CA TYR A 459 -14.09 55.91 -0.35
C TYR A 459 -14.39 56.31 -1.81
N ASP A 460 -15.52 55.88 -2.36
CA ASP A 460 -15.98 56.29 -3.71
C ASP A 460 -15.89 57.82 -3.89
N GLU A 461 -16.03 58.56 -2.80
CA GLU A 461 -15.89 60.01 -2.73
C GLU A 461 -14.48 60.52 -3.08
N LEU A 462 -13.40 59.81 -2.73
CA LEU A 462 -12.03 60.18 -3.09
C LEU A 462 -11.75 59.90 -4.57
N PHE A 463 -12.29 58.82 -5.14
CA PHE A 463 -12.21 58.57 -6.58
C PHE A 463 -13.00 59.60 -7.39
N ALA A 464 -14.16 60.05 -6.87
CA ALA A 464 -14.94 61.11 -7.49
C ALA A 464 -14.30 62.50 -7.36
N ALA A 465 -13.56 62.76 -6.26
CA ALA A 465 -12.92 64.04 -6.01
C ALA A 465 -11.57 64.24 -6.73
N THR A 466 -10.90 63.16 -7.12
CA THR A 466 -9.61 63.24 -7.82
C THR A 466 -9.84 63.20 -9.33
N GLN A 467 -9.83 64.37 -10.00
CA GLN A 467 -9.84 64.40 -11.46
C GLN A 467 -8.51 63.82 -11.98
N GLU A 468 -8.60 62.81 -12.84
CA GLU A 468 -7.45 62.23 -13.50
C GLU A 468 -6.95 63.20 -14.60
N GLU A 469 -5.91 64.00 -14.31
CA GLU A 469 -5.18 64.76 -15.34
C GLU A 469 -4.24 63.83 -16.13
N ARG A 470 -4.76 62.75 -16.71
CA ARG A 470 -4.02 62.03 -17.75
C ARG A 470 -4.14 62.87 -19.01
N GLY A 471 -3.04 63.53 -19.41
CA GLY A 471 -2.93 64.17 -20.71
C GLY A 471 -3.41 63.22 -21.82
N ASN A 472 -4.04 63.76 -22.86
CA ASN A 472 -4.59 62.94 -23.94
C ASN A 472 -3.45 62.10 -24.56
N PRO A 473 -3.47 60.75 -24.42
CA PRO A 473 -2.34 59.90 -24.83
C PRO A 473 -2.05 60.04 -26.33
N MET A 474 -3.05 60.39 -27.13
CA MET A 474 -2.88 60.62 -28.57
C MET A 474 -2.10 61.91 -28.89
N VAL A 475 -2.15 62.91 -28.01
CA VAL A 475 -1.36 64.15 -28.15
C VAL A 475 0.09 63.88 -27.76
N ASP A 476 0.32 63.12 -26.68
CA ASP A 476 1.66 62.77 -26.24
C ASP A 476 2.38 61.84 -27.23
N GLU A 477 1.67 60.85 -27.79
CA GLU A 477 2.20 59.98 -28.85
C GLU A 477 2.55 60.76 -30.12
N ARG A 478 1.68 61.69 -30.56
CA ARG A 478 1.98 62.57 -31.70
C ARG A 478 3.19 63.45 -31.43
N ALA A 479 3.26 64.09 -30.26
CA ALA A 479 4.40 64.91 -29.88
C ALA A 479 5.70 64.11 -29.82
N GLN A 480 5.65 62.85 -29.38
CA GLN A 480 6.80 61.95 -29.38
C GLN A 480 7.21 61.53 -30.79
N SER A 481 6.26 61.19 -31.66
CA SER A 481 6.53 60.90 -33.07
C SER A 481 7.19 62.08 -33.78
N ASP A 482 6.65 63.29 -33.59
CA ASP A 482 7.20 64.53 -34.16
C ASP A 482 8.63 64.80 -33.65
N ARG A 483 8.92 64.51 -32.37
CA ARG A 483 10.27 64.63 -31.81
C ARG A 483 11.24 63.63 -32.44
N LEU A 484 10.83 62.37 -32.63
CA LEU A 484 11.67 61.35 -33.25
C LEU A 484 11.99 61.67 -34.71
N GLU A 485 11.00 62.14 -35.48
CA GLU A 485 11.22 62.55 -36.87
C GLU A 485 12.22 63.71 -36.96
N LYS A 486 12.09 64.71 -36.08
CA LYS A 486 13.03 65.83 -35.99
C LYS A 486 14.45 65.38 -35.65
N ILE A 487 14.62 64.44 -34.70
CA ILE A 487 15.92 63.87 -34.35
C ILE A 487 16.54 63.17 -35.57
N GLN A 488 15.76 62.36 -36.31
CA GLN A 488 16.25 61.69 -37.51
C GLN A 488 16.72 62.68 -38.59
N ARG A 489 15.98 63.77 -38.82
CA ARG A 489 16.37 64.81 -39.79
C ARG A 489 17.69 65.48 -39.42
N ILE A 490 17.93 65.77 -38.14
CA ILE A 490 19.19 66.37 -37.69
C ILE A 490 20.35 65.37 -37.82
N LEU A 491 20.12 64.11 -37.47
CA LEU A 491 21.13 63.05 -37.62
C LEU A 491 21.58 62.86 -39.08
N GLN A 492 20.71 63.08 -40.06
CA GLN A 492 21.06 63.02 -41.49
C GLN A 492 22.02 64.12 -41.95
N LYS A 493 22.22 65.20 -41.17
CA LYS A 493 23.24 66.23 -41.47
C LYS A 493 24.67 65.80 -41.06
N LEU A 494 24.79 64.68 -40.33
CA LEU A 494 26.08 64.10 -39.98
C LEU A 494 26.57 63.16 -41.09
N ASP A 495 27.89 63.00 -41.19
CA ASP A 495 28.46 61.98 -42.07
C ASP A 495 28.11 60.58 -41.54
N GLU A 496 28.02 59.56 -42.41
CA GLU A 496 27.57 58.21 -42.01
C GLU A 496 28.32 57.64 -40.79
N ARG A 497 29.64 57.87 -40.72
CA ARG A 497 30.48 57.45 -39.58
C ARG A 497 30.18 58.22 -38.30
N GLU A 498 29.89 59.52 -38.40
CA GLU A 498 29.50 60.35 -37.26
C GLU A 498 28.12 59.94 -36.75
N GLN A 499 27.17 59.68 -37.66
CA GLN A 499 25.82 59.24 -37.34
C GLN A 499 25.84 57.89 -36.60
N GLN A 500 26.58 56.90 -37.09
CA GLN A 500 26.72 55.59 -36.43
C GLN A 500 27.29 55.71 -35.01
N ILE A 501 28.31 56.56 -34.83
CA ILE A 501 28.91 56.81 -33.52
C ILE A 501 27.90 57.43 -32.56
N ILE A 502 27.12 58.44 -32.99
CA ILE A 502 26.12 59.08 -32.13
C ILE A 502 24.96 58.14 -31.81
N ILE A 503 24.46 57.38 -32.80
CA ILE A 503 23.38 56.41 -32.57
C ILE A 503 23.82 55.34 -31.56
N GLY A 504 25.00 54.74 -31.74
CA GLY A 504 25.53 53.72 -30.84
C GLY A 504 25.88 54.26 -29.45
N ARG A 505 26.43 55.48 -29.37
CA ARG A 505 26.84 56.10 -28.10
C ARG A 505 25.65 56.49 -27.22
N PHE A 506 24.54 56.94 -27.83
CA PHE A 506 23.36 57.43 -27.11
C PHE A 506 22.16 56.47 -27.17
N GLY A 507 22.27 55.32 -27.84
CA GLY A 507 21.20 54.32 -27.91
C GLY A 507 19.96 54.79 -28.68
N LEU A 508 20.15 55.61 -29.72
CA LEU A 508 19.04 56.28 -30.42
C LEU A 508 18.21 55.34 -31.32
N ASP A 509 18.68 54.12 -31.57
CA ASP A 509 17.97 53.11 -32.37
C ASP A 509 16.90 52.33 -31.58
N HIS A 510 16.77 52.61 -30.27
CA HIS A 510 15.82 51.99 -29.33
C HIS A 510 15.93 50.46 -29.20
N ASN A 511 16.87 49.85 -29.93
CA ASN A 511 17.11 48.41 -29.99
C ASN A 511 18.34 47.99 -29.17
N ARG A 512 19.19 48.95 -28.77
CA ARG A 512 20.40 48.70 -27.98
C ARG A 512 20.60 49.75 -26.89
N GLU A 513 21.21 49.33 -25.78
CA GLU A 513 21.64 50.25 -24.73
C GLU A 513 22.79 51.16 -25.21
N PRO A 514 22.94 52.37 -24.65
CA PRO A 514 24.04 53.29 -24.97
C PRO A 514 25.42 52.66 -24.74
N LEU A 515 26.23 52.56 -25.80
CA LEU A 515 27.57 51.96 -25.74
C LEU A 515 28.62 52.94 -25.19
N THR A 516 29.67 52.43 -24.54
CA THR A 516 30.82 53.25 -24.12
C THR A 516 31.71 53.62 -25.31
N LEU A 517 32.49 54.71 -25.19
CA LEU A 517 33.45 55.13 -26.25
C LEU A 517 34.47 54.04 -26.61
N LYS A 518 34.78 53.13 -25.67
CA LYS A 518 35.68 52.01 -25.91
C LYS A 518 35.01 50.93 -26.76
N GLU A 519 33.73 50.65 -26.51
CA GLU A 519 32.94 49.67 -27.26
C GLU A 519 32.62 50.15 -28.66
N VAL A 520 32.17 51.41 -28.82
CA VAL A 520 31.99 52.02 -30.15
C VAL A 520 33.31 52.05 -30.92
N GLY A 521 34.44 52.29 -30.24
CA GLY A 521 35.77 52.23 -30.85
C GLY A 521 36.14 50.84 -31.34
N ALA A 522 35.81 49.79 -30.57
CA ALA A 522 36.04 48.41 -30.96
C ALA A 522 35.21 48.01 -32.19
N GLU A 523 33.94 48.43 -32.26
CA GLU A 523 33.06 48.15 -33.41
C GLU A 523 33.52 48.87 -34.68
N MET A 524 33.97 50.12 -34.54
CA MET A 524 34.41 50.96 -35.67
C MET A 524 35.88 50.78 -36.06
N GLY A 525 36.61 49.88 -35.37
CA GLY A 525 38.03 49.61 -35.62
C GLY A 525 38.96 50.79 -35.33
N VAL A 526 38.61 51.68 -34.40
CA VAL A 526 39.37 52.89 -34.07
C VAL A 526 39.58 53.06 -32.57
N THR A 527 40.57 53.86 -32.17
CA THR A 527 40.86 54.07 -30.75
C THR A 527 39.74 54.86 -30.04
N LYS A 528 39.58 54.64 -28.72
CA LYS A 528 38.63 55.37 -27.87
C LYS A 528 38.76 56.90 -28.03
N GLU A 529 39.99 57.41 -28.07
CA GLU A 529 40.24 58.84 -28.22
C GLU A 529 39.81 59.36 -29.61
N ARG A 530 39.93 58.53 -30.65
CA ARG A 530 39.43 58.88 -31.98
C ARG A 530 37.91 58.97 -32.01
N ILE A 531 37.19 58.06 -31.34
CA ILE A 531 35.73 58.17 -31.18
C ILE A 531 35.35 59.44 -30.43
N ARG A 532 36.02 59.77 -29.32
CA ARG A 532 35.76 60.99 -28.55
C ARG A 532 35.91 62.26 -29.38
N GLN A 533 36.94 62.32 -30.23
CA GLN A 533 37.14 63.46 -31.14
C GLN A 533 36.03 63.57 -32.19
N ILE A 534 35.61 62.44 -32.78
CA ILE A 534 34.55 62.42 -33.78
C ILE A 534 33.20 62.77 -33.14
N GLU A 535 32.90 62.24 -31.94
CA GLU A 535 31.72 62.58 -31.15
C GLU A 535 31.65 64.09 -30.84
N ALA A 536 32.75 64.69 -30.37
CA ALA A 536 32.77 66.12 -30.07
C ALA A 536 32.49 66.99 -31.31
N ARG A 537 33.02 66.58 -32.48
CA ARG A 537 32.75 67.24 -33.76
C ARG A 537 31.30 67.06 -34.19
N ALA A 538 30.78 65.84 -34.09
CA ALA A 538 29.40 65.50 -34.43
C ALA A 538 28.41 66.26 -33.54
N LEU A 539 28.63 66.32 -32.22
CA LEU A 539 27.80 67.12 -31.30
C LEU A 539 27.80 68.62 -31.63
N THR A 540 28.94 69.15 -32.09
CA THR A 540 29.02 70.54 -32.53
C THR A 540 28.19 70.77 -33.79
N LYS A 541 28.27 69.85 -34.78
CA LYS A 541 27.43 69.89 -35.99
C LYS A 541 25.93 69.75 -35.65
N LEU A 542 25.58 68.83 -34.73
CA LEU A 542 24.20 68.63 -34.28
C LEU A 542 23.62 69.87 -33.58
N ARG A 543 24.42 70.58 -32.77
CA ARG A 543 24.00 71.84 -32.15
C ARG A 543 23.66 72.93 -33.18
N LEU A 544 24.49 73.07 -34.22
CA LEU A 544 24.22 74.00 -35.32
C LEU A 544 22.96 73.59 -36.10
N ALA A 545 22.83 72.30 -36.42
CA ALA A 545 21.67 71.76 -37.11
C ALA A 545 20.36 71.93 -36.31
N ALA A 546 20.40 71.77 -34.98
CA ALA A 546 19.24 71.97 -34.11
C ALA A 546 18.79 73.44 -34.04
N GLN A 547 19.73 74.39 -34.10
CA GLN A 547 19.42 75.82 -34.18
C GLN A 547 18.75 76.19 -35.51
N GLU A 548 19.20 75.61 -36.63
CA GLU A 548 18.59 75.83 -37.95
C GLU A 548 17.15 75.29 -38.03
N GLU A 549 16.91 74.11 -37.45
CA GLU A 549 15.59 73.45 -37.43
C GLU A 549 14.63 74.05 -36.38
N LYS A 550 15.05 75.10 -35.66
CA LYS A 550 14.28 75.78 -34.60
C LYS A 550 13.67 74.81 -33.58
N ILE A 551 14.40 73.76 -33.22
CA ILE A 551 13.97 72.90 -32.12
C ILE A 551 14.24 73.66 -30.83
N SER A 552 13.20 73.90 -30.03
CA SER A 552 13.36 74.45 -28.68
C SER A 552 14.16 73.46 -27.85
N ILE A 553 15.44 73.78 -27.63
CA ILE A 553 16.27 73.08 -26.64
C ILE A 553 15.99 73.75 -25.29
N ASP A 554 14.83 73.46 -24.70
CA ASP A 554 14.65 73.72 -23.29
C ASP A 554 15.42 72.61 -22.55
N LEU A 555 16.56 72.99 -21.95
CA LEU A 555 17.39 72.11 -21.11
C LEU A 555 16.92 72.11 -19.66
#